data_AF-A0A537HHN7-F1
#
_entry.id   AF-A0A537HHN7-F1
#
_cell.length_a   1.000
_cell.length_b   1.000
_cell.length_c   1.000
_cell.angle_alpha   90.00
_cell.angle_beta   90.00
_cell.angle_gamma   90.00
#
_symmetry.space_group_name_H-M   'P 1'
#
loop_
_entity.id
_entity.type
_entity.pdbx_description
1 polymer ?
#
loop_
_entity_poly.entity_id
_entity_poly.type
_entity_poly.pdbx_seq_one_letter_code
_entity_poly.pdbx_strand_id
1 'polypeptide(L)'
;MTTPSSRTGVSGFDQFFTGKAGEGRRVRTGIVELDEMLRGGFMKGDAVMVAGSAGCGKTTLALQYLVNGVKLGEAGLYVTFEEMPDQI
;
A
#
# COMPACT_ATOMS: atom_id res chain seq x y z
N MET A 1 19.38 -42.46 7.69
CA MET A 1 19.51 -41.21 8.46
C MET A 1 19.96 -40.12 7.49
N THR A 2 19.02 -39.49 6.79
CA THR A 2 19.13 -38.13 6.22
C THR A 2 17.70 -37.59 6.03
N THR A 3 17.56 -36.31 6.36
CA THR A 3 16.38 -35.53 6.71
C THR A 3 15.30 -35.34 5.62
N PRO A 4 14.03 -35.14 6.01
CA PRO A 4 12.97 -34.72 5.09
C PRO A 4 13.14 -33.25 4.71
N SER A 5 13.16 -32.93 3.42
CA SER A 5 13.16 -31.55 2.93
C SER A 5 11.82 -30.88 3.26
N SER A 6 11.92 -29.85 4.09
CA SER A 6 10.82 -29.04 4.58
C SER A 6 10.11 -28.31 3.43
N ARG A 7 8.82 -28.58 3.24
CA ARG A 7 7.90 -27.66 2.57
C ARG A 7 7.80 -26.40 3.41
N THR A 8 8.64 -25.40 3.14
CA THR A 8 8.37 -24.05 3.61
C THR A 8 7.36 -23.44 2.66
N GLY A 9 6.10 -23.45 3.08
CA GLY A 9 5.02 -22.81 2.35
C GLY A 9 5.28 -21.32 2.27
N VAL A 10 5.58 -20.84 1.07
CA VAL A 10 5.32 -19.45 0.71
C VAL A 10 3.82 -19.24 0.84
N SER A 11 3.43 -18.25 1.66
CA SER A 11 2.02 -17.92 1.84
C SER A 11 1.45 -17.44 0.50
N GLY A 12 0.19 -17.74 0.20
CA GLY A 12 -0.45 -17.24 -1.03
C GLY A 12 -0.38 -15.72 -1.18
N PHE A 13 -0.14 -15.00 -0.07
CA PHE A 13 0.05 -13.55 -0.02
C PHE A 13 1.36 -13.10 -0.68
N ASP A 14 2.45 -13.85 -0.53
CA ASP A 14 3.75 -13.53 -1.13
C ASP A 14 3.73 -13.68 -2.67
N GLN A 15 2.83 -14.54 -3.17
CA GLN A 15 2.66 -14.79 -4.60
C GLN A 15 2.01 -13.62 -5.34
N PHE A 16 1.12 -12.86 -4.68
CA PHE A 16 0.52 -11.65 -5.24
C PHE A 16 1.50 -10.47 -5.32
N PHE A 17 2.48 -10.41 -4.42
CA PHE A 17 3.52 -9.38 -4.40
C PHE A 17 4.78 -9.75 -5.19
N THR A 18 4.78 -10.87 -5.92
CA THR A 18 5.88 -11.25 -6.84
C THR A 18 5.75 -10.52 -8.20
N GLY A 19 5.35 -9.24 -8.16
CA GLY A 19 5.74 -8.32 -9.23
C GLY A 19 7.27 -8.26 -9.22
N LYS A 20 7.89 -8.41 -10.39
CA LYS A 20 9.34 -8.37 -10.61
C LYS A 20 9.95 -7.39 -9.61
N ALA A 21 10.67 -7.89 -8.61
CA ALA A 21 11.41 -7.06 -7.67
C ALA A 21 12.51 -6.38 -8.48
N GLY A 22 12.13 -5.32 -9.20
CA GLY A 22 13.08 -4.27 -9.48
C GLY A 22 13.66 -3.89 -8.15
N GLU A 23 14.95 -3.60 -8.11
CA GLU A 23 15.62 -2.94 -7.00
C GLU A 23 15.01 -1.53 -6.85
N GLY A 24 13.73 -1.50 -6.50
CA GLY A 24 12.81 -0.40 -6.62
C GLY A 24 12.77 0.28 -5.28
N ARG A 25 13.22 1.53 -5.27
CA ARG A 25 13.15 2.40 -4.10
C ARG A 25 11.73 2.37 -3.55
N ARG A 26 11.54 1.98 -2.29
CA ARG A 26 10.24 2.10 -1.60
C ARG A 26 9.98 3.54 -1.20
N VAL A 27 8.70 3.92 -1.20
CA VAL A 27 8.19 5.22 -0.74
C VAL A 27 7.48 4.99 0.58
N ARG A 28 7.97 5.65 1.64
CA ARG A 28 7.37 5.56 2.96
C ARG A 28 6.01 6.24 2.99
N THR A 29 5.07 5.62 3.67
CA THR A 29 3.74 6.19 3.92
C THR A 29 3.76 7.23 5.04
N GLY A 30 4.78 7.20 5.89
CA GLY A 30 4.86 8.03 7.09
C GLY A 30 3.93 7.58 8.22
N ILE A 31 3.24 6.44 8.05
CA ILE A 31 2.53 5.72 9.09
C ILE A 31 3.43 4.57 9.51
N VAL A 32 3.97 4.65 10.72
CA VAL A 32 5.08 3.78 11.18
C VAL A 32 4.71 2.30 11.06
N GLU A 33 3.56 1.92 11.60
CA GLU A 33 3.11 0.53 11.64
C GLU A 33 2.83 0.00 10.22
N LEU A 34 2.30 0.83 9.33
CA LEU A 34 2.05 0.45 7.94
C LEU A 34 3.35 0.29 7.16
N ASP A 35 4.31 1.18 7.37
CA ASP A 35 5.63 1.07 6.76
C ASP A 35 6.35 -0.19 7.21
N GLU A 36 6.23 -0.58 8.48
CA GLU A 36 6.76 -1.84 9.01
C GLU A 36 6.08 -3.06 8.35
N MET A 37 4.75 -3.07 8.28
CA MET A 37 3.98 -4.13 7.62
C MET A 37 4.37 -4.29 6.13
N LEU A 38 4.64 -3.17 5.45
CA LEU A 38 5.04 -3.13 4.04
C LEU A 38 6.56 -3.23 3.82
N ARG A 39 7.35 -3.39 4.89
CA ARG A 39 8.82 -3.46 4.85
C ARG A 39 9.46 -2.24 4.18
N GLY A 40 9.02 -1.05 4.57
CA GLY A 40 9.53 0.24 4.11
C GLY A 40 8.60 1.05 3.21
N GLY A 41 7.31 0.66 3.13
CA GLY A 41 6.28 1.37 2.37
C GLY A 41 6.02 0.81 0.97
N PHE A 42 5.32 1.58 0.14
CA PHE A 42 4.90 1.18 -1.20
C PHE A 42 6.06 1.13 -2.20
N MET A 43 5.92 0.33 -3.26
CA MET A 43 6.88 0.31 -4.35
C MET A 43 6.74 1.59 -5.18
N LYS A 44 7.84 2.28 -5.46
CA LYS A 44 7.80 3.51 -6.27
C LYS A 44 7.38 3.17 -7.71
N GLY A 45 6.37 3.89 -8.20
CA GLY A 45 5.85 3.72 -9.56
C GLY A 45 4.67 2.76 -9.66
N ASP A 46 4.32 2.07 -8.57
CA ASP A 46 3.18 1.16 -8.54
C ASP A 46 1.87 1.91 -8.25
N ALA A 47 0.77 1.35 -8.76
CA ALA A 47 -0.58 1.75 -8.38
C ALA A 47 -1.05 0.90 -7.19
N VAL A 48 -1.57 1.54 -6.14
CA VAL A 48 -2.04 0.87 -4.92
C VAL A 48 -3.55 1.06 -4.78
N MET A 49 -4.29 -0.04 -4.59
CA MET A 49 -5.73 -0.01 -4.32
C MET A 49 -6.01 -0.27 -2.85
N VAL A 50 -6.77 0.62 -2.21
CA VAL A 50 -7.22 0.47 -0.82
C VAL A 50 -8.71 0.12 -0.83
N ALA A 51 -9.06 -1.09 -0.38
CA ALA A 51 -10.43 -1.60 -0.35
C ALA A 51 -10.89 -1.91 1.08
N GLY A 52 -12.20 -1.77 1.32
CA GLY A 52 -12.82 -1.99 2.63
C GLY A 52 -14.23 -1.42 2.68
N SER A 53 -15.03 -1.79 3.68
CA SER A 53 -16.40 -1.30 3.84
C SER A 53 -16.46 0.21 4.13
N ALA A 54 -17.65 0.80 4.01
CA ALA A 54 -17.87 2.19 4.38
C ALA A 54 -17.46 2.44 5.83
N GLY A 55 -16.81 3.57 6.11
CA GLY A 55 -16.34 3.91 7.46
C GLY A 55 -15.00 3.31 7.90
N CYS A 56 -14.39 2.38 7.14
CA CYS A 56 -13.08 1.79 7.51
C CYS A 56 -11.86 2.72 7.37
N GLY A 57 -12.05 4.01 7.09
CA GLY A 57 -10.94 4.97 7.05
C GLY A 57 -10.13 5.00 5.75
N LYS A 58 -10.64 4.49 4.62
CA LYS A 58 -9.94 4.54 3.31
C LYS A 58 -9.52 5.95 2.91
N THR A 59 -10.45 6.90 2.99
CA THR A 59 -10.18 8.32 2.71
C THR A 59 -9.18 8.89 3.70
N THR A 60 -9.31 8.55 4.98
CA THR A 60 -8.37 8.96 6.02
C THR A 60 -6.95 8.47 5.72
N LEU A 61 -6.79 7.20 5.33
CA LEU A 61 -5.51 6.63 4.95
C LEU A 61 -4.90 7.38 3.76
N ALA A 62 -5.69 7.64 2.71
CA ALA A 62 -5.24 8.36 1.53
C ALA A 62 -4.78 9.79 1.87
N LEU A 63 -5.53 10.49 2.71
CA LEU A 63 -5.18 11.84 3.15
C LEU A 63 -3.95 11.85 4.07
N GLN A 64 -3.82 10.87 4.98
CA GLN A 64 -2.63 10.75 5.83
C GLN A 64 -1.38 10.49 5.00
N TYR A 65 -1.45 9.60 4.01
CA TYR A 65 -0.36 9.36 3.07
C TYR A 65 0.06 10.66 2.36
N LEU A 66 -0.91 11.44 1.88
CA LEU A 66 -0.67 12.72 1.20
C LEU A 66 0.00 13.75 2.12
N VAL A 67 -0.56 13.97 3.31
CA VAL A 67 -0.04 14.93 4.30
C VAL A 67 1.37 14.54 4.76
N ASN A 68 1.62 13.25 4.97
CA ASN A 68 2.95 12.76 5.32
C ASN A 68 3.94 12.92 4.18
N GLY A 69 3.52 12.67 2.94
CA GLY A 69 4.31 12.94 1.74
C GLY A 69 4.76 14.40 1.68
N VAL A 70 3.85 15.36 1.90
CA VAL A 70 4.18 16.79 1.94
C VAL A 70 5.21 17.11 3.04
N LYS A 71 5.06 16.52 4.24
CA LYS A 71 6.03 16.68 5.33
C LYS A 71 7.42 16.12 5.00
N LEU A 72 7.49 15.12 4.11
CA LEU A 72 8.73 14.53 3.60
C LEU A 72 9.26 15.24 2.35
N GLY A 73 8.60 16.33 1.90
CA GLY A 73 8.99 17.10 0.72
C GLY A 73 8.50 16.53 -0.61
N GLU A 74 7.53 15.60 -0.59
CA GLU A 74 6.91 15.05 -1.78
C GLU A 74 5.70 15.88 -2.23
N ALA A 75 5.55 16.06 -3.54
CA ALA A 75 4.34 16.62 -4.11
C ALA A 75 3.24 15.56 -4.16
N GLY A 76 1.97 15.98 -4.04
CA GLY A 76 0.85 15.07 -4.09
C GLY A 76 -0.42 15.72 -4.62
N LEU A 77 -1.30 14.89 -5.17
CA LEU A 77 -2.59 15.28 -5.75
C LEU A 77 -3.69 14.41 -5.15
N TYR A 78 -4.78 15.04 -4.73
CA TYR A 78 -6.00 14.36 -4.31
C TYR A 78 -7.08 14.62 -5.34
N VAL A 79 -7.62 13.56 -5.95
CA VAL A 79 -8.71 13.62 -6.93
C VAL A 79 -9.89 12.86 -6.36
N THR A 80 -11.04 13.51 -6.32
CA THR A 80 -12.31 12.92 -5.89
C THR A 80 -13.35 13.03 -6.97
N PHE A 81 -14.25 12.05 -7.00
CA PHE A 81 -15.49 12.12 -7.75
C PHE A 81 -16.60 12.25 -6.71
N GLU A 82 -17.16 13.44 -6.55
CA GLU A 82 -18.42 13.59 -5.81
C GLU A 82 -19.57 13.30 -6.77
N GLU A 83 -20.52 12.45 -6.36
CA GLU A 83 -21.78 12.28 -7.08
C GLU A 83 -22.57 13.60 -7.04
N MET A 84 -22.98 14.07 -8.22
CA MET A 84 -23.89 15.21 -8.33
C MET A 84 -25.32 14.77 -7.93
N PRO A 85 -26.12 15.64 -7.29
CA PRO A 85 -27.49 15.33 -6.84
C PRO A 85 -28.45 14.77 -7.90
N ASP A 86 -28.12 14.93 -9.19
CA ASP A 86 -28.96 14.53 -10.32
C ASP A 86 -29.00 13.00 -10.57
N GLN A 87 -28.39 12.19 -9.71
CA GLN A 87 -28.32 10.72 -9.83
C GLN A 87 -29.15 9.94 -8.78
N ILE A 88 -30.14 10.57 -8.15
CA ILE A 88 -31.22 9.88 -7.39
C ILE A 88 -32.49 9.80 -8.23
#